data_AF-E3EJS4-F1
#
_entry.id   AF-E3EJS4-F1
#
_cell.length_a   1.000
_cell.length_b   1.000
_cell.length_c   1.000
_cell.angle_alpha   90.00
_cell.angle_beta   90.00
_cell.angle_gamma   90.00
#
_symmetry.space_group_name_H-M   'P 1'
#
loop_
_entity.id
_entity.type
_entity.pdbx_description
1 polymer ?
#
loop_
_entity_poly.entity_id
_entity_poly.type
_entity_poly.pdbx_seq_one_letter_code
_entity_poly.pdbx_strand_id
1 'polypeptide(L)'
;MIVTKSMDTVKGYIEYAYAYKVGMFEEDTNDPDTQFESDTFSSLKEFLVKVSPDMIEEMRKDLGVEWVWISHVSFEATSKDGEVSSSLSMFDRRKNQNITLEPFEKSSHGTVSVKLDNADIESRLMENLQKVKRIIDNALDEHVVKY
;
A
#
# COMPACT_ATOMS: atom_id res chain seq x y z
N MET A 1 12.24 -14.79 14.43
CA MET A 1 11.07 -15.49 13.86
C MET A 1 10.38 -14.51 12.93
N ILE A 2 10.21 -14.85 11.65
CA ILE A 2 9.45 -14.04 10.69
C ILE A 2 8.06 -14.68 10.60
N VAL A 3 7.00 -13.92 10.91
CA VAL A 3 5.62 -14.38 10.80
C VAL A 3 5.02 -13.75 9.54
N THR A 4 4.68 -14.57 8.56
CA THR A 4 4.00 -14.13 7.34
C THR A 4 2.51 -14.40 7.49
N LYS A 5 1.68 -13.37 7.34
CA LYS A 5 0.21 -13.48 7.30
C LYS A 5 -0.31 -13.00 5.95
N SER A 6 -1.28 -13.72 5.40
CA SER A 6 -2.01 -13.27 4.21
C SER A 6 -2.93 -12.11 4.57
N MET A 7 -3.00 -11.13 3.67
CA MET A 7 -4.00 -10.07 3.73
C MET A 7 -5.19 -10.49 2.89
N ASP A 8 -6.38 -10.55 3.50
CA ASP A 8 -7.61 -11.00 2.83
C ASP A 8 -8.41 -9.82 2.28
N THR A 9 -8.27 -8.65 2.91
CA THR A 9 -8.91 -7.41 2.44
C THR A 9 -7.84 -6.40 2.05
N VAL A 10 -7.98 -5.83 0.86
CA VAL A 10 -7.15 -4.74 0.35
C VAL A 10 -8.09 -3.71 -0.24
N LYS A 11 -8.01 -2.46 0.19
CA LYS A 11 -8.74 -1.37 -0.45
C LYS A 11 -7.91 -0.11 -0.43
N GLY A 12 -8.13 0.75 -1.40
CA GLY A 12 -7.31 1.93 -1.55
C GLY A 12 -7.85 2.93 -2.55
N TYR A 13 -7.00 3.91 -2.80
CA TYR A 13 -7.23 5.10 -3.60
C TYR A 13 -6.03 5.32 -4.52
N ILE A 14 -6.30 5.77 -5.74
CA ILE A 14 -5.33 6.19 -6.73
C ILE A 14 -5.73 7.60 -7.18
N GLU A 15 -4.76 8.49 -7.27
CA GLU A 15 -4.88 9.79 -7.91
C GLU A 15 -4.05 9.79 -9.19
N TYR A 16 -4.70 10.15 -10.28
CA TYR A 16 -4.08 10.42 -11.57
C TYR A 16 -3.97 11.92 -11.73
N ALA A 17 -2.80 12.39 -12.10
CA ALA A 17 -2.57 13.75 -12.52
C ALA A 17 -2.34 13.78 -14.03
N TYR A 18 -2.85 14.82 -14.68
CA TYR A 18 -2.72 14.98 -16.12
C TYR A 18 -2.58 16.44 -16.53
N ALA A 19 -1.94 16.65 -17.69
CA ALA A 19 -1.67 17.99 -18.22
C ALA A 19 -1.84 18.04 -19.74
N TYR A 20 -2.42 19.14 -20.20
CA TYR A 20 -2.59 19.45 -21.62
C TYR A 20 -1.30 20.06 -22.19
N LYS A 21 -1.18 19.97 -23.51
CA LYS A 21 -0.12 20.66 -24.24
C LYS A 21 -0.35 22.16 -24.17
N VAL A 22 0.49 22.87 -23.43
CA VAL A 22 0.50 24.34 -23.39
C VAL A 22 0.90 24.85 -24.77
N GLY A 23 0.05 25.68 -25.39
CA GLY A 23 0.33 26.28 -26.69
C GLY A 23 1.51 27.25 -26.63
N MET A 24 2.17 27.49 -27.78
CA MET A 24 3.37 28.33 -27.95
C MET A 24 3.26 29.81 -27.46
N PHE A 25 2.14 30.23 -26.89
CA PHE A 25 1.86 31.63 -26.54
C PHE A 25 1.29 31.85 -25.13
N GLU A 26 1.27 30.84 -24.25
CA GLU A 26 0.95 31.10 -22.84
C GLU A 26 2.20 31.53 -22.09
N GLU A 27 2.34 32.85 -21.96
CA GLU A 27 3.29 33.50 -21.08
C GLU A 27 3.10 33.01 -19.63
N ASP A 28 4.15 32.39 -19.10
CA ASP A 28 4.62 32.61 -17.73
C ASP A 28 3.62 32.34 -16.58
N THR A 29 2.78 31.30 -16.72
CA THR A 29 2.18 30.65 -15.55
C THR A 29 3.01 29.44 -15.19
N ASN A 30 3.66 29.49 -14.02
CA ASN A 30 4.57 28.47 -13.48
C ASN A 30 3.90 27.14 -13.09
N ASP A 31 2.78 26.77 -13.72
CA ASP A 31 2.14 25.46 -13.56
C ASP A 31 1.23 25.26 -14.77
N PRO A 32 1.50 24.32 -15.71
CA PRO A 32 0.43 23.91 -16.61
C PRO A 32 -0.71 23.41 -15.74
N ASP A 33 -1.95 23.75 -16.10
CA ASP A 33 -3.18 23.38 -15.39
C ASP A 33 -3.22 21.86 -15.13
N THR A 34 -2.57 21.44 -14.04
CA THR A 34 -2.43 20.05 -13.66
C THR A 34 -3.73 19.67 -13.00
N GLN A 35 -4.50 18.87 -13.71
CA GLN A 35 -5.77 18.38 -13.24
C GLN A 35 -5.56 17.05 -12.53
N PHE A 36 -6.47 16.74 -11.62
CA PHE A 36 -6.44 15.52 -10.83
C PHE A 36 -7.75 14.78 -10.98
N GLU A 37 -7.66 13.48 -11.20
CA GLU A 37 -8.78 12.54 -11.15
C GLU A 37 -8.45 11.44 -10.15
N SER A 38 -9.47 10.93 -9.49
CA SER A 38 -9.28 9.92 -8.46
C SER A 38 -10.18 8.73 -8.65
N ASP A 39 -9.67 7.58 -8.21
CA ASP A 39 -10.37 6.31 -8.27
C ASP A 39 -10.05 5.46 -7.03
N THR A 40 -10.93 4.50 -6.75
CA THR A 40 -10.77 3.57 -5.63
C THR A 40 -10.57 2.14 -6.15
N PHE A 41 -10.02 1.28 -5.32
CA PHE A 41 -9.92 -0.15 -5.60
C PHE A 41 -10.21 -0.96 -4.35
N SER A 42 -10.67 -2.18 -4.56
CA SER A 42 -11.12 -3.12 -3.53
C SER A 42 -10.38 -4.47 -3.55
N SER A 43 -9.37 -4.58 -4.42
CA SER A 43 -8.48 -5.74 -4.48
C SER A 43 -7.13 -5.37 -5.08
N LEU A 44 -6.11 -6.20 -4.83
CA LEU A 44 -4.81 -6.06 -5.47
C LEU A 44 -4.91 -6.21 -7.00
N LYS A 45 -5.78 -7.10 -7.48
CA LYS A 45 -5.99 -7.30 -8.92
C LYS A 45 -6.52 -6.03 -9.59
N GLU A 46 -7.52 -5.40 -8.98
CA GLU A 46 -8.08 -4.14 -9.47
C GLU A 46 -7.03 -3.03 -9.46
N PHE A 47 -6.28 -2.89 -8.37
CA PHE A 47 -5.16 -1.96 -8.28
C PHE A 47 -4.17 -2.14 -9.44
N LEU A 48 -3.71 -3.38 -9.70
CA LEU A 48 -2.73 -3.68 -10.74
C LEU A 48 -3.24 -3.35 -12.16
N VAL A 49 -4.53 -3.53 -12.41
CA VAL A 49 -5.16 -3.12 -13.68
C VAL A 49 -5.15 -1.59 -13.78
N LYS A 50 -5.55 -0.89 -12.72
CA LYS A 50 -5.69 0.57 -12.70
C LYS A 50 -4.36 1.31 -12.82
N VAL A 51 -3.27 0.75 -12.31
CA VAL A 51 -1.92 1.31 -12.47
C VAL A 51 -1.17 0.80 -13.70
N SER A 52 -1.81 -0.03 -14.52
CA SER A 52 -1.16 -0.63 -15.69
C SER A 52 -0.86 0.43 -16.76
N PRO A 53 0.24 0.27 -17.54
CA PRO A 53 0.55 1.18 -18.63
C PRO A 53 -0.59 1.31 -19.66
N ASP A 54 -1.31 0.23 -19.91
CA ASP A 54 -2.43 0.21 -20.86
C ASP A 54 -3.58 1.11 -20.40
N MET A 55 -3.94 1.04 -19.11
CA MET A 55 -4.98 1.90 -18.52
C MET A 55 -4.57 3.38 -18.55
N ILE A 56 -3.31 3.67 -18.23
CA ILE A 56 -2.78 5.05 -18.27
C ILE A 56 -2.80 5.60 -19.70
N GLU A 57 -2.49 4.78 -20.69
CA GLU A 57 -2.53 5.17 -22.10
C GLU A 57 -3.96 5.33 -22.64
N GLU A 58 -4.90 4.50 -22.19
CA GLU A 58 -6.33 4.66 -22.48
C GLU A 58 -6.85 5.99 -21.91
N MET A 59 -6.58 6.27 -20.64
CA MET A 59 -6.92 7.54 -20.00
C MET A 59 -6.32 8.74 -20.73
N ARG A 60 -5.05 8.65 -21.16
CA ARG A 60 -4.39 9.71 -21.93
C ARG A 60 -5.11 9.99 -23.24
N LYS A 61 -5.56 8.96 -23.96
CA LYS A 61 -6.30 9.09 -25.22
C LYS A 61 -7.69 9.65 -24.99
N ASP A 62 -8.40 9.16 -23.98
CA ASP A 62 -9.78 9.56 -23.66
C ASP A 62 -9.86 11.03 -23.23
N LEU A 63 -8.89 11.48 -22.42
CA LEU A 63 -8.81 12.87 -21.99
C LEU A 63 -8.22 13.80 -23.07
N GLY A 64 -7.60 13.26 -24.13
CA GLY A 64 -6.94 14.06 -25.17
C GLY A 64 -5.74 14.86 -24.66
N VAL A 65 -5.06 14.36 -23.64
CA VAL A 65 -3.97 15.05 -22.93
C VAL A 65 -2.60 14.57 -23.39
N GLU A 66 -1.56 15.37 -23.13
CA GLU A 66 -0.19 15.00 -23.51
C GLU A 66 0.44 14.06 -22.47
N TRP A 67 0.18 14.33 -21.18
CA TRP A 67 0.75 13.56 -20.08
C TRP A 67 -0.31 13.11 -19.08
N VAL A 68 -0.20 11.85 -18.65
CA VAL A 68 -0.91 11.28 -17.50
C VAL A 68 0.11 10.56 -16.63
N TRP A 69 0.00 10.69 -15.32
CA TRP A 69 0.79 9.94 -14.36
C TRP A 69 0.02 9.72 -13.06
N ILE A 70 0.46 8.76 -12.26
CA ILE A 70 -0.09 8.54 -10.92
C ILE A 70 0.64 9.47 -9.95
N SER A 71 -0.08 10.40 -9.33
CA SER A 71 0.46 11.34 -8.34
C SER A 71 0.40 10.78 -6.92
N HIS A 72 -0.61 9.96 -6.62
CA HIS A 72 -0.80 9.39 -5.30
C HIS A 72 -1.40 7.98 -5.37
N VAL A 73 -0.88 7.07 -4.55
CA VAL A 73 -1.51 5.80 -4.24
C VAL A 73 -1.59 5.66 -2.73
N SER A 74 -2.73 5.25 -2.21
CA SER A 74 -2.82 4.76 -0.83
C SER A 74 -3.65 3.50 -0.74
N PHE A 75 -3.31 2.61 0.18
CA PHE A 75 -4.16 1.48 0.51
C PHE A 75 -4.00 1.05 1.96
N GLU A 76 -5.03 0.38 2.45
CA GLU A 76 -4.99 -0.40 3.66
C GLU A 76 -5.30 -1.86 3.35
N ALA A 77 -4.60 -2.75 4.07
CA ALA A 77 -4.78 -4.18 3.98
C ALA A 77 -4.88 -4.77 5.37
N THR A 78 -5.80 -5.72 5.56
CA THR A 78 -6.04 -6.36 6.85
C THR A 78 -6.06 -7.87 6.70
N SER A 79 -5.44 -8.58 7.66
CA SER A 79 -5.47 -10.04 7.73
C SER A 79 -6.90 -10.53 7.99
N LYS A 80 -7.18 -11.79 7.59
CA LYS A 80 -8.51 -12.39 7.76
C LYS A 80 -9.03 -12.35 9.19
N ASP A 81 -8.13 -12.51 10.15
CA ASP A 81 -8.40 -12.51 11.59
C ASP A 81 -8.35 -11.11 12.22
N GLY A 82 -8.07 -10.06 11.44
CA GLY A 82 -8.03 -8.68 11.93
C GLY A 82 -6.79 -8.31 12.76
N GLU A 83 -5.90 -9.26 13.05
CA GLU A 83 -4.74 -9.05 13.93
C GLU A 83 -3.65 -8.17 13.31
N VAL A 84 -3.54 -8.16 11.98
CA VAL A 84 -2.55 -7.37 11.26
C VAL A 84 -3.26 -6.43 10.32
N SER A 85 -2.97 -5.14 10.45
CA SER A 85 -3.31 -4.15 9.43
C SER A 85 -2.04 -3.45 8.95
N SER A 86 -1.95 -3.25 7.64
CA SER A 86 -0.92 -2.44 7.02
C SER A 86 -1.55 -1.33 6.20
N SER A 87 -0.90 -0.18 6.17
CA SER A 87 -1.24 0.88 5.23
C SER A 87 0.01 1.39 4.53
N LEU A 88 -0.17 1.73 3.26
CA LEU A 88 0.83 2.35 2.40
C LEU A 88 0.23 3.63 1.84
N SER A 89 1.03 4.69 1.80
CA SER A 89 0.74 5.89 1.03
C SER A 89 2.00 6.31 0.30
N MET A 90 1.93 6.51 -1.01
CA MET A 90 3.05 6.91 -1.87
C MET A 90 2.65 8.11 -2.72
N PHE A 91 3.40 9.20 -2.59
CA PHE A 91 3.20 10.43 -3.33
C PHE A 91 4.38 10.64 -4.28
N ASP A 92 4.07 10.89 -5.55
CA ASP A 92 5.03 11.36 -6.54
C ASP A 92 4.62 12.76 -6.98
N ARG A 93 5.40 13.76 -6.54
CA ARG A 93 5.22 15.13 -7.00
C ARG A 93 6.21 15.39 -8.11
N ARG A 94 5.76 15.28 -9.36
CA ARG A 94 6.50 15.81 -10.50
C ARG A 94 6.43 17.34 -10.44
N LYS A 95 7.53 17.99 -10.05
CA LYS A 95 7.69 19.43 -10.32
C LYS A 95 7.94 19.57 -11.82
N ASN A 96 7.07 20.29 -12.52
CA ASN A 96 7.40 20.85 -13.82
C ASN A 96 8.54 21.85 -13.63
N GLN A 97 9.76 21.49 -14.02
CA GLN A 97 10.73 22.50 -14.37
C GLN A 97 10.65 22.69 -15.88
N ASN A 98 10.24 23.90 -16.26
CA ASN A 98 10.37 24.44 -17.60
C ASN A 98 11.61 23.88 -18.30
N ILE A 99 11.39 23.18 -19.42
CA ILE A 99 12.26 23.07 -20.61
C ILE A 99 13.72 23.47 -20.34
N THR A 100 14.42 22.76 -19.46
CA THR A 100 15.86 22.89 -19.27
C THR A 100 16.38 21.53 -18.87
N LEU A 101 17.49 21.12 -19.50
CA LEU A 101 18.14 19.81 -19.42
C LEU A 101 18.77 19.53 -18.05
N GLU A 102 18.09 19.85 -16.96
CA GLU A 102 18.51 19.53 -15.59
C GLU A 102 17.87 18.19 -15.17
N PRO A 103 18.62 17.28 -14.53
CA PRO A 103 18.09 15.99 -14.12
C PRO A 103 16.96 16.15 -13.09
N PHE A 104 15.78 15.63 -13.43
CA PHE A 104 14.58 15.56 -12.58
C PHE A 104 14.92 15.19 -11.12
N GLU A 105 14.71 16.12 -10.18
CA GLU A 105 14.62 15.77 -8.75
C GLU A 105 13.27 15.08 -8.47
N LYS A 106 13.22 13.77 -8.68
CA LYS A 106 12.10 12.94 -8.20
C LYS A 106 12.10 12.94 -6.68
N SER A 107 11.13 13.63 -6.08
CA SER A 107 10.90 13.58 -4.64
C SER A 107 9.70 12.67 -4.33
N SER A 108 9.93 11.36 -4.37
CA SER A 108 8.93 10.38 -3.95
C SER A 108 8.88 10.32 -2.42
N HIS A 109 7.72 10.62 -1.84
CA HIS A 109 7.50 10.50 -0.40
C HIS A 109 6.53 9.36 -0.13
N GLY A 110 6.89 8.46 0.78
CA GLY A 110 6.06 7.31 1.12
C GLY A 110 5.98 7.11 2.63
N THR A 111 4.80 6.72 3.12
CA THR A 111 4.60 6.26 4.50
C THR A 111 4.11 4.81 4.47
N VAL A 112 4.78 3.96 5.24
CA VAL A 112 4.34 2.58 5.53
C VAL A 112 4.01 2.52 7.01
N SER A 113 2.81 2.06 7.35
CA SER A 113 2.43 1.79 8.74
C SER A 113 1.95 0.35 8.87
N VAL A 114 2.35 -0.32 9.95
CA VAL A 114 1.89 -1.67 10.29
C VAL A 114 1.45 -1.64 11.74
N LYS A 115 0.23 -2.12 12.00
CA LYS A 115 -0.28 -2.35 13.35
C LYS A 115 -0.42 -3.86 13.56
N LEU A 116 0.12 -4.31 14.68
CA LEU A 116 0.04 -5.69 15.15
C LEU A 116 -0.70 -5.67 16.48
N ASP A 117 -1.82 -6.38 16.58
CA ASP A 117 -2.45 -6.65 17.86
C ASP A 117 -1.74 -7.85 18.53
N ASN A 118 -1.05 -7.59 19.64
CA ASN A 118 -0.26 -8.59 20.35
C ASN A 118 -1.08 -9.42 21.35
N ALA A 119 -2.38 -9.12 21.55
CA ALA A 119 -3.23 -9.88 22.46
C ALA A 119 -3.26 -11.38 22.11
N ASP A 120 -3.14 -11.74 20.83
CA ASP A 120 -3.13 -13.13 20.39
C ASP A 120 -1.75 -13.81 20.53
N ILE A 121 -0.64 -13.07 20.54
CA ILE A 121 0.68 -13.65 20.85
C ILE A 121 0.72 -14.13 22.31
N GLU A 122 0.19 -13.32 23.22
CA GLU A 122 0.05 -13.70 24.62
C GLU A 122 -0.93 -14.87 24.78
N SER A 123 -2.07 -14.83 24.09
CA SER A 123 -3.06 -15.92 24.07
C SER A 123 -2.45 -17.24 23.58
N ARG A 124 -1.77 -17.25 22.42
CA ARG A 124 -1.10 -18.44 21.85
C ARG A 124 0.05 -18.93 22.72
N LEU A 125 0.80 -18.02 23.34
CA LEU A 125 1.84 -18.40 24.31
C LEU A 125 1.22 -19.11 25.50
N MET A 126 0.13 -18.57 26.05
CA MET A 126 -0.59 -19.17 27.17
C MET A 126 -1.21 -20.52 26.80
N GLU A 127 -1.80 -20.65 25.61
CA GLU A 127 -2.37 -21.92 25.12
C GLU A 127 -1.27 -22.99 24.94
N ASN A 128 -0.10 -22.61 24.42
CA ASN A 128 1.04 -23.50 24.29
C ASN A 128 1.64 -23.89 25.64
N LEU A 129 1.74 -22.95 26.58
CA LEU A 129 2.16 -23.23 27.96
C LEU A 129 1.19 -24.20 28.65
N GLN A 130 -0.12 -24.08 28.40
CA GLN A 130 -1.11 -25.03 28.89
C GLN A 130 -0.95 -26.42 28.27
N LYS A 131 -0.66 -26.51 26.96
CA LYS A 131 -0.38 -27.79 26.29
C LYS A 131 0.87 -28.46 26.86
N VAL A 132 1.95 -27.70 27.04
CA VAL A 132 3.20 -28.19 27.66
C VAL A 132 2.95 -28.65 29.09
N LYS A 133 2.23 -27.85 29.90
CA LYS A 133 1.83 -28.24 31.25
C LYS A 133 1.08 -29.57 31.25
N ARG A 134 0.10 -29.74 30.37
CA ARG A 134 -0.69 -30.98 30.28
C ARG A 134 0.17 -32.20 29.94
N ILE A 135 1.18 -32.04 29.09
CA ILE A 135 2.14 -33.11 28.77
C ILE A 135 2.97 -33.46 30.02
N ILE A 136 3.45 -32.46 30.77
CA ILE A 136 4.20 -32.66 32.01
C ILE A 136 3.34 -33.36 33.07
N ASP A 137 2.12 -32.87 33.30
CA ASP A 137 1.20 -33.42 34.28
C ASP A 137 0.89 -34.90 33.96
N ASN A 138 0.57 -35.21 32.70
CA ASN A 138 0.32 -36.60 32.28
C ASN A 138 1.57 -37.49 32.43
N ALA A 139 2.76 -36.98 32.13
CA ALA A 139 4.01 -37.73 32.26
C ALA A 139 4.37 -38.01 33.73
N LEU A 140 4.04 -37.09 34.64
CA LEU A 140 4.23 -37.27 36.09
C LEU A 140 3.23 -38.29 36.65
N ASP A 141 1.99 -38.31 36.15
CA ASP A 141 0.97 -39.27 36.56
C ASP A 141 1.30 -40.71 36.09
N GLU A 142 1.88 -40.87 34.89
CA GLU A 142 2.32 -42.16 34.34
C GLU A 142 3.64 -42.68 34.95
N HIS A 143 4.45 -41.79 35.52
CA HIS A 143 5.72 -42.12 36.17
C HIS A 143 5.72 -41.61 37.61
N VAL A 144 5.09 -42.39 38.52
CA VAL A 144 5.14 -42.12 39.97
C VAL A 144 6.61 -42.06 40.43
N VAL A 145 7.12 -40.84 40.63
CA VAL A 145 8.44 -40.63 41.22
C VAL A 145 8.35 -40.98 42.69
N LYS A 146 8.76 -42.21 43.04
CA LYS A 146 8.95 -42.60 44.44
C LYS A 146 10.24 -41.92 44.94
N TYR A 147 10.08 -40.98 45.87
CA TYR A 147 11.19 -40.49 46.70
C TYR A 147 11.64 -41.57 47.68
#